data_AF-A0A519JJG8-F1
#
_entry.id   AF-A0A519JJG8-F1
#
_cell.length_a   1.000
_cell.length_b   1.000
_cell.length_c   1.000
_cell.angle_alpha   90.00
_cell.angle_beta   90.00
_cell.angle_gamma   90.00
#
_symmetry.space_group_name_H-M   'P 1'
#
loop_
_entity.id
_entity.type
_entity.pdbx_description
1 polymer ?
#
loop_
_entity_poly.entity_id
_entity_poly.type
_entity_poly.pdbx_seq_one_letter_code
_entity_poly.pdbx_strand_id
1 'polypeptide(L)'
;MTDAPTPKPGILDIAPYVGGKSKIDGVAEPMKLSSNENALGAGQKARDAYAAAIDNIHIYPDGRAGKLRDAVAEHHGLDGERLIFGNGSDEVFALLNQTYLEAGDNIVTGQYGFLAYRISALANQASVKLAPEPGFKAEVDAILEQVDERTKIVYISSPSNPTGSYNTAEETRRLHA
;
A
#
# COMPACT_ATOMS: atom_id res chain seq x y z
N MET A 1 34.70 -1.74 20.89
CA MET A 1 33.60 -1.48 19.95
C MET A 1 32.41 -2.24 20.48
N THR A 2 31.29 -1.59 20.73
CA THR A 2 30.10 -2.25 21.28
C THR A 2 29.46 -3.08 20.19
N ASP A 3 29.37 -4.40 20.37
CA ASP A 3 28.65 -5.36 19.52
C ASP A 3 27.13 -5.14 19.62
N ALA A 4 26.66 -3.94 19.29
CA ALA A 4 25.25 -3.62 19.24
C ALA A 4 24.64 -4.12 17.91
N PRO A 5 23.39 -4.60 17.92
CA PRO A 5 22.69 -4.93 16.68
C PRO A 5 22.70 -3.75 15.71
N THR A 6 23.14 -3.98 14.47
CA THR A 6 23.12 -2.98 13.42
C THR A 6 21.86 -3.12 12.56
N PRO A 7 21.11 -2.04 12.29
CA PRO A 7 19.97 -2.11 11.39
C PRO A 7 20.42 -2.45 9.96
N LYS A 8 19.49 -2.99 9.15
CA LYS A 8 19.74 -3.22 7.72
C LYS A 8 20.08 -1.88 7.03
N PRO A 9 21.07 -1.85 6.10
CA PRO A 9 21.46 -0.61 5.42
C PRO A 9 20.29 0.14 4.76
N GLY A 10 19.40 -0.58 4.07
CA GLY A 10 18.24 0.04 3.39
C GLY A 10 17.26 0.74 4.33
N ILE A 11 17.23 0.41 5.62
CA ILE A 11 16.43 1.16 6.63
C ILE A 11 16.97 2.58 6.80
N LEU A 12 18.30 2.75 6.69
CA LEU A 12 18.95 4.04 6.85
C LEU A 12 18.70 4.99 5.67
N ASP A 13 18.28 4.44 4.52
CA ASP A 13 17.91 5.21 3.32
C ASP A 13 16.44 5.66 3.32
N ILE A 14 15.64 5.23 4.31
CA ILE A 14 14.25 5.64 4.45
C ILE A 14 14.18 7.01 5.11
N ALA A 15 13.77 8.03 4.34
CA ALA A 15 13.43 9.33 4.90
C ALA A 15 12.23 9.21 5.85
N PRO A 16 12.23 9.91 7.01
CA PRO A 16 11.08 9.95 7.89
C PRO A 16 9.81 10.36 7.15
N TYR A 17 8.72 9.62 7.34
CA TYR A 17 7.45 9.93 6.73
C TYR A 17 6.92 11.29 7.22
N VAL A 18 6.63 12.19 6.28
CA VAL A 18 6.01 13.48 6.57
C VAL A 18 4.52 13.37 6.25
N GLY A 19 3.71 13.21 7.30
CA GLY A 19 2.26 13.13 7.18
C GLY A 19 1.63 14.43 6.68
N GLY A 20 0.41 14.32 6.15
CA GLY A 20 -0.40 15.46 5.74
C GLY A 20 -0.60 16.46 6.88
N LYS A 21 -0.49 17.76 6.57
CA LYS A 21 -0.71 18.84 7.56
C LYS A 21 -2.10 18.71 8.16
N SER A 22 -2.16 18.68 9.50
CA SER A 22 -3.41 18.55 10.28
C SER A 22 -3.65 19.73 11.23
N LYS A 23 -2.74 20.71 11.27
CA LYS A 23 -2.83 21.93 12.07
C LYS A 23 -2.40 23.13 11.22
N ILE A 24 -3.05 24.27 11.41
CA ILE A 24 -2.73 25.55 10.77
C ILE A 24 -2.70 26.60 11.88
N ASP A 25 -1.60 27.34 11.99
CA ASP A 25 -1.43 28.35 13.03
C ASP A 25 -2.56 29.40 12.96
N GLY A 26 -3.17 29.69 14.10
CA GLY A 26 -4.31 30.61 14.19
C GLY A 26 -5.67 30.04 13.78
N VAL A 27 -5.75 28.76 13.38
CA VAL A 27 -7.02 28.08 13.04
C VAL A 27 -7.32 27.01 14.08
N ALA A 28 -8.40 27.20 14.85
CA ALA A 28 -8.78 26.28 15.93
C ALA A 28 -9.18 24.89 15.42
N GLU A 29 -9.99 24.84 14.35
CA GLU A 29 -10.49 23.59 13.76
C GLU A 29 -10.29 23.61 12.24
N PRO A 30 -9.08 23.33 11.75
CA PRO A 30 -8.83 23.31 10.32
C PRO A 30 -9.56 22.15 9.64
N MET A 31 -10.16 22.42 8.48
CA MET A 31 -10.70 21.36 7.62
C MET A 31 -9.56 20.51 7.06
N LYS A 32 -9.47 19.26 7.48
CA LYS A 32 -8.42 18.33 7.04
C LYS A 32 -8.79 17.71 5.68
N LEU A 33 -8.03 18.06 4.65
CA LEU A 33 -8.20 17.57 3.28
C LEU A 33 -6.89 16.97 2.72
N SER A 34 -6.00 16.51 3.60
CA SER A 34 -4.60 16.15 3.29
C SER A 34 -4.30 14.65 3.38
N SER A 35 -5.31 13.79 3.59
CA SER A 35 -5.12 12.36 3.84
C SER A 35 -6.17 11.45 3.19
N ASN A 36 -6.93 11.94 2.21
CA ASN A 36 -7.98 11.18 1.50
C ASN A 36 -9.03 10.53 2.44
N GLU A 37 -9.27 11.12 3.61
CA GLU A 37 -10.26 10.62 4.56
C GLU A 37 -11.68 10.83 4.01
N ASN A 38 -12.54 9.84 4.23
CA ASN A 38 -13.94 9.95 3.83
C ASN A 38 -14.70 10.86 4.81
N ALA A 39 -15.14 12.03 4.32
CA ALA A 39 -15.90 13.01 5.09
C ALA A 39 -17.27 12.50 5.60
N LEU A 40 -17.82 11.44 5.00
CA LEU A 40 -19.12 10.88 5.38
C LEU A 40 -19.05 9.96 6.59
N GLY A 41 -17.84 9.52 6.99
CA GLY A 41 -17.65 8.52 8.02
C GLY A 41 -18.12 7.11 7.62
N ALA A 42 -18.13 6.20 8.59
CA ALA A 42 -18.58 4.83 8.39
C ALA A 42 -20.12 4.73 8.38
N GLY A 43 -20.67 3.85 7.54
CA GLY A 43 -22.11 3.60 7.47
C GLY A 43 -22.68 3.01 8.77
N GLN A 44 -23.99 3.19 9.01
CA GLN A 44 -24.64 2.82 10.28
C GLN A 44 -24.41 1.34 10.68
N LYS A 45 -24.53 0.40 9.73
CA LYS A 45 -24.30 -1.03 10.00
C LYS A 45 -22.89 -1.33 10.53
N ALA A 46 -21.87 -0.62 10.04
CA ALA A 46 -20.49 -0.79 10.50
C ALA A 46 -20.31 -0.22 11.92
N ARG A 47 -20.95 0.91 12.22
CA ARG A 47 -20.94 1.51 13.56
C ARG A 47 -21.61 0.60 14.59
N ASP A 48 -22.75 0.01 14.24
CA ASP A 48 -23.47 -0.93 15.12
C ASP A 48 -22.64 -2.20 15.36
N ALA A 49 -22.03 -2.74 14.31
CA ALA A 49 -21.14 -3.91 14.43
C ALA A 49 -19.91 -3.62 15.31
N TYR A 50 -19.31 -2.43 15.18
CA TYR A 50 -18.22 -2.01 16.04
C TYR A 50 -18.66 -1.90 17.49
N ALA A 51 -19.80 -1.26 17.77
CA ALA A 51 -20.33 -1.13 19.12
C ALA A 51 -20.58 -2.50 19.77
N ALA A 52 -21.13 -3.46 19.03
CA ALA A 52 -21.36 -4.82 19.51
C ALA A 52 -20.05 -5.61 19.75
N ALA A 53 -18.96 -5.26 19.05
CA ALA A 53 -17.67 -5.92 19.21
C ALA A 53 -16.93 -5.50 20.49
N ILE A 54 -17.26 -4.33 21.06
CA ILE A 54 -16.57 -3.75 22.23
C ILE A 54 -16.57 -4.72 23.43
N ASP A 55 -17.66 -5.45 23.65
CA ASP A 55 -17.78 -6.35 24.80
C ASP A 55 -16.81 -7.55 24.76
N ASN A 56 -16.22 -7.84 23.60
CA ASN A 56 -15.39 -9.02 23.36
C ASN A 56 -13.90 -8.70 23.12
N ILE A 57 -13.45 -7.46 23.33
CA ILE A 57 -12.07 -7.03 23.03
C ILE A 57 -10.96 -7.74 23.83
N HIS A 58 -11.33 -8.46 24.90
CA HIS A 58 -10.41 -9.25 25.71
C HIS A 58 -10.09 -10.63 25.10
N ILE A 59 -10.78 -11.02 24.03
CA ILE A 59 -10.60 -12.28 23.32
C ILE A 59 -9.86 -12.02 22.02
N TYR A 60 -8.90 -12.90 21.68
CA TYR A 60 -8.22 -12.84 20.39
C TYR A 60 -9.21 -12.96 19.22
N PRO A 61 -9.02 -12.17 18.14
CA PRO A 61 -9.85 -12.30 16.95
C PRO A 61 -9.55 -13.62 16.21
N ASP A 62 -10.43 -13.97 15.27
CA ASP A 62 -10.18 -15.06 14.33
C ASP A 62 -8.98 -14.73 13.43
N GLY A 63 -7.87 -15.44 13.61
CA GLY A 63 -6.65 -15.23 12.86
C GLY A 63 -6.75 -15.52 11.35
N ARG A 64 -7.78 -16.24 10.88
CA ARG A 64 -8.02 -16.48 9.44
C ARG A 64 -8.89 -15.40 8.80
N ALA A 65 -9.54 -14.57 9.61
CA ALA A 65 -10.60 -13.65 9.21
C ALA A 65 -11.73 -14.34 8.42
N GLY A 66 -12.15 -15.54 8.83
CA GLY A 66 -13.06 -16.42 8.09
C GLY A 66 -14.38 -15.74 7.71
N LYS A 67 -15.06 -15.10 8.67
CA LYS A 67 -16.33 -14.39 8.38
C LYS A 67 -16.17 -13.26 7.35
N LEU A 68 -15.07 -12.51 7.43
CA LEU A 68 -14.77 -11.44 6.47
C LEU A 68 -14.43 -12.01 5.09
N ARG A 69 -13.63 -13.09 5.08
CA ARG A 69 -13.24 -13.83 3.88
C ARG A 69 -14.44 -14.33 3.11
N ASP A 70 -15.37 -15.02 3.78
CA ASP A 70 -16.57 -15.57 3.16
C ASP A 70 -17.43 -14.44 2.56
N ALA A 71 -17.64 -13.35 3.32
CA ALA A 71 -18.44 -12.22 2.85
C ALA A 71 -17.82 -11.50 1.64
N VAL A 72 -16.50 -11.31 1.62
CA VAL A 72 -15.78 -10.69 0.49
C VAL A 72 -15.77 -11.62 -0.73
N ALA A 73 -15.54 -12.92 -0.51
CA ALA A 73 -15.58 -13.94 -1.55
C ALA A 73 -16.95 -14.00 -2.24
N GLU A 74 -18.04 -14.05 -1.47
CA GLU A 74 -19.40 -14.05 -1.99
C GLU A 74 -19.72 -12.76 -2.74
N HIS A 75 -19.40 -11.59 -2.17
CA HIS A 75 -19.73 -10.30 -2.76
C HIS A 75 -19.06 -10.08 -4.12
N HIS A 76 -17.81 -10.52 -4.28
CA HIS A 76 -17.03 -10.34 -5.50
C HIS A 76 -17.01 -11.57 -6.42
N GLY A 77 -17.63 -12.69 -6.03
CA GLY A 77 -17.56 -13.95 -6.77
C GLY A 77 -16.14 -14.52 -6.86
N LEU A 78 -15.35 -14.39 -5.79
CA LEU A 78 -13.96 -14.83 -5.72
C LEU A 78 -13.79 -16.10 -4.90
N ASP A 79 -12.72 -16.84 -5.17
CA ASP A 79 -12.27 -17.95 -4.31
C ASP A 79 -11.66 -17.38 -3.02
N GLY A 80 -12.23 -17.74 -1.87
CA GLY A 80 -11.80 -17.27 -0.55
C GLY A 80 -10.35 -17.61 -0.22
N GLU A 81 -9.78 -18.68 -0.80
CA GLU A 81 -8.37 -19.05 -0.59
C GLU A 81 -7.40 -18.10 -1.31
N ARG A 82 -7.89 -17.26 -2.23
CA ARG A 82 -7.10 -16.25 -2.93
C ARG A 82 -7.07 -14.89 -2.23
N LEU A 83 -7.71 -14.77 -1.07
CA LEU A 83 -7.78 -13.53 -0.30
C LEU A 83 -6.68 -13.48 0.77
N ILE A 84 -6.09 -12.31 0.95
CA ILE A 84 -5.23 -11.99 2.10
C ILE A 84 -5.75 -10.71 2.76
N PHE A 85 -5.71 -10.68 4.07
CA PHE A 85 -6.16 -9.54 4.88
C PHE A 85 -4.97 -9.04 5.70
N GLY A 86 -4.77 -7.73 5.68
CA GLY A 86 -3.85 -7.03 6.58
C GLY A 86 -4.58 -5.93 7.33
N ASN A 87 -3.94 -5.37 8.34
CA ASN A 87 -4.33 -4.19 9.08
C ASN A 87 -4.09 -2.92 8.23
N GLY A 88 -4.85 -2.82 7.13
CA GLY A 88 -4.61 -1.88 6.05
C GLY A 88 -3.75 -2.48 4.93
N SER A 89 -3.90 -1.93 3.71
CA SER A 89 -3.15 -2.39 2.53
C SER A 89 -1.65 -2.21 2.66
N ASP A 90 -1.19 -1.26 3.48
CA ASP A 90 0.24 -1.01 3.71
C ASP A 90 0.94 -2.23 4.33
N GLU A 91 0.25 -2.96 5.22
CA GLU A 91 0.77 -4.23 5.74
C GLU A 91 0.84 -5.29 4.63
N VAL A 92 -0.16 -5.35 3.75
CA VAL A 92 -0.14 -6.28 2.61
C VAL A 92 1.02 -5.95 1.67
N PHE A 93 1.31 -4.66 1.41
CA PHE A 93 2.49 -4.26 0.65
C PHE A 93 3.79 -4.66 1.37
N ALA A 94 3.86 -4.49 2.69
CA ALA A 94 4.98 -4.93 3.50
C ALA A 94 5.22 -6.44 3.37
N LEU A 95 4.17 -7.25 3.50
CA LEU A 95 4.22 -8.70 3.34
C LEU A 95 4.64 -9.10 1.93
N LEU A 96 4.14 -8.45 0.88
CA LEU A 96 4.56 -8.70 -0.50
C LEU A 96 6.06 -8.45 -0.69
N ASN A 97 6.55 -7.30 -0.25
CA ASN A 97 7.98 -6.97 -0.36
C ASN A 97 8.83 -7.97 0.45
N GLN A 98 8.42 -8.31 1.67
CA GLN A 98 9.11 -9.30 2.50
C GLN A 98 9.13 -10.71 1.87
N THR A 99 8.06 -11.07 1.15
CA THR A 99 7.92 -12.40 0.54
C THR A 99 8.79 -12.56 -0.69
N TYR A 100 8.95 -11.50 -1.50
CA TYR A 100 9.55 -11.62 -2.83
C TYR A 100 10.90 -10.94 -3.01
N LEU A 101 11.32 -10.04 -2.10
CA LEU A 101 12.55 -9.27 -2.27
C LEU A 101 13.68 -9.78 -1.40
N GLU A 102 14.87 -9.85 -2.02
CA GLU A 102 16.15 -10.01 -1.35
C GLU A 102 17.04 -8.78 -1.57
N ALA A 103 18.16 -8.71 -0.84
CA ALA A 103 19.14 -7.65 -1.03
C ALA A 103 19.67 -7.65 -2.47
N GLY A 104 19.59 -6.49 -3.13
CA GLY A 104 19.99 -6.31 -4.53
C GLY A 104 18.86 -6.53 -5.55
N ASP A 105 17.67 -6.95 -5.12
CA ASP A 105 16.48 -6.90 -5.98
C ASP A 105 15.98 -5.47 -6.16
N ASN A 106 15.03 -5.30 -7.09
CA ASN A 106 14.33 -4.04 -7.27
C ASN A 106 12.82 -4.22 -7.46
N ILE A 107 12.10 -3.14 -7.19
CA ILE A 107 10.71 -2.95 -7.60
C ILE A 107 10.63 -1.82 -8.62
N VAL A 108 9.61 -1.86 -9.47
CA VAL A 108 9.28 -0.79 -10.42
C VAL A 108 7.95 -0.16 -10.02
N THR A 109 7.87 1.17 -10.05
CA THR A 109 6.63 1.94 -9.87
C THR A 109 6.71 3.25 -10.66
N GLY A 110 5.57 3.93 -10.85
CA GLY A 110 5.55 5.28 -11.42
C GLY A 110 6.32 6.30 -10.57
N GLN A 111 6.80 7.36 -11.21
CA GLN A 111 7.58 8.46 -10.62
C GLN A 111 6.93 9.07 -9.36
N TYR A 112 5.62 9.20 -9.35
CA TYR A 112 4.82 9.73 -8.25
C TYR A 112 4.10 8.63 -7.46
N GLY A 113 4.42 7.36 -7.72
CA GLY A 113 3.74 6.21 -7.12
C GLY A 113 3.68 6.26 -5.59
N PHE A 114 2.69 5.56 -5.04
CA PHE A 114 2.38 5.61 -3.62
C PHE A 114 3.59 5.28 -2.74
N LEU A 115 3.85 6.13 -1.75
CA LEU A 115 5.10 6.13 -0.99
C LEU A 115 5.36 4.82 -0.21
N ALA A 116 4.30 4.13 0.21
CA ALA A 116 4.41 2.88 0.97
C ALA A 116 5.20 1.79 0.22
N TYR A 117 5.10 1.75 -1.12
CA TYR A 117 5.86 0.79 -1.94
C TYR A 117 7.37 0.99 -1.73
N ARG A 118 7.83 2.24 -1.81
CA ARG A 118 9.25 2.59 -1.67
C ARG A 118 9.77 2.34 -0.27
N ILE A 119 9.02 2.74 0.75
CA ILE A 119 9.42 2.55 2.15
C ILE A 119 9.63 1.05 2.42
N SER A 120 8.67 0.23 2.01
CA SER A 120 8.70 -1.21 2.22
C SER A 120 9.82 -1.91 1.43
N ALA A 121 10.07 -1.50 0.18
CA ALA A 121 11.17 -2.06 -0.62
C ALA A 121 12.54 -1.78 0.01
N LEU A 122 12.79 -0.54 0.44
CA LEU A 122 14.04 -0.15 1.12
C LEU A 122 14.24 -0.91 2.44
N ALA A 123 13.16 -1.15 3.20
CA ALA A 123 13.22 -1.95 4.42
C ALA A 123 13.67 -3.41 4.16
N ASN A 124 13.46 -3.90 2.93
CA ASN A 124 13.92 -5.20 2.44
C ASN A 124 15.25 -5.13 1.67
N GLN A 125 15.97 -4.00 1.71
CA GLN A 125 17.24 -3.77 1.01
C GLN A 125 17.14 -3.88 -0.53
N ALA A 126 15.94 -3.68 -1.07
CA ALA A 126 15.72 -3.57 -2.50
C ALA A 126 15.82 -2.10 -2.96
N SER A 127 16.18 -1.91 -4.22
CA SER A 127 16.14 -0.60 -4.85
C SER A 127 14.78 -0.33 -5.51
N VAL A 128 14.50 0.94 -5.80
CA VAL A 128 13.25 1.37 -6.43
C VAL A 128 13.56 2.05 -7.75
N LYS A 129 13.03 1.50 -8.84
CA LYS A 129 13.07 2.10 -10.16
C LYS A 129 11.78 2.87 -10.41
N LEU A 130 11.95 4.13 -10.80
CA LEU A 130 10.85 5.07 -11.01
C LEU A 130 10.65 5.29 -12.51
N ALA A 131 9.56 4.76 -13.05
CA ALA A 131 9.18 4.98 -14.44
C ALA A 131 8.63 6.41 -14.63
N PRO A 132 9.01 7.12 -15.71
CA PRO A 132 8.42 8.41 -16.04
C PRO A 132 6.89 8.36 -16.12
N GLU A 133 6.22 9.39 -15.63
CA GLU A 133 4.76 9.54 -15.71
C GLU A 133 4.41 10.83 -16.48
N PRO A 134 4.59 10.87 -17.81
CA PRO A 134 4.22 12.04 -18.61
C PRO A 134 2.72 12.33 -18.46
N GLY A 135 2.37 13.60 -18.25
CA GLY A 135 0.99 13.98 -17.95
C GLY A 135 0.45 13.40 -16.64
N PHE A 136 1.33 13.01 -15.71
CA PHE A 136 1.00 12.45 -14.40
C PHE A 136 0.29 11.08 -14.44
N LYS A 137 0.45 10.32 -15.53
CA LYS A 137 -0.12 8.98 -15.71
C LYS A 137 0.98 7.94 -15.85
N ALA A 138 0.84 6.81 -15.15
CA ALA A 138 1.66 5.62 -15.35
C ALA A 138 1.44 5.06 -16.75
N GLU A 139 2.48 5.11 -17.58
CA GLU A 139 2.50 4.47 -18.90
C GLU A 139 3.10 3.07 -18.81
N VAL A 140 2.39 2.10 -19.38
CA VAL A 140 2.78 0.68 -19.29
C VAL A 140 4.14 0.43 -19.93
N ASP A 141 4.41 1.05 -21.08
CA ASP A 141 5.68 0.86 -21.79
C ASP A 141 6.85 1.46 -20.97
N ALA A 142 6.68 2.65 -20.40
CA ALA A 142 7.67 3.26 -19.52
C ALA A 142 7.94 2.41 -18.25
N ILE A 143 6.92 1.73 -17.72
CA ILE A 143 7.07 0.79 -16.61
C ILE A 143 7.88 -0.44 -17.05
N LEU A 144 7.51 -1.05 -18.19
CA LEU A 144 8.18 -2.25 -18.69
C LEU A 144 9.65 -2.00 -19.07
N GLU A 145 9.99 -0.80 -19.56
CA GLU A 145 11.38 -0.40 -19.84
C GLU A 145 12.28 -0.35 -18.59
N GLN A 146 11.70 -0.25 -17.38
CA GLN A 146 12.47 -0.29 -16.13
C GLN A 146 12.70 -1.72 -15.61
N VAL A 147 11.95 -2.70 -16.11
CA VAL A 147 12.02 -4.10 -15.64
C VAL A 147 13.34 -4.73 -16.09
N ASP A 148 14.04 -5.37 -15.16
CA ASP A 148 15.26 -6.15 -15.43
C ASP A 148 15.20 -7.53 -14.75
N GLU A 149 16.29 -8.30 -14.83
CA GLU A 149 16.38 -9.64 -14.25
C GLU A 149 16.30 -9.68 -12.71
N ARG A 150 16.47 -8.53 -12.05
CA ARG A 150 16.37 -8.36 -10.60
C ARG A 150 15.04 -7.74 -10.15
N THR A 151 14.17 -7.36 -11.09
CA THR A 151 12.83 -6.87 -10.77
C THR A 151 11.96 -8.01 -10.26
N LYS A 152 11.40 -7.87 -9.05
CA LYS A 152 10.49 -8.87 -8.45
C LYS A 152 9.04 -8.42 -8.39
N ILE A 153 8.80 -7.11 -8.31
CA ILE A 153 7.46 -6.55 -8.16
C ILE A 153 7.33 -5.29 -9.01
N VAL A 154 6.21 -5.18 -9.72
CA VAL A 154 5.75 -3.95 -10.37
C VAL A 154 4.52 -3.46 -9.61
N TYR A 155 4.57 -2.23 -9.09
CA TYR A 155 3.43 -1.59 -8.44
C TYR A 155 2.79 -0.54 -9.35
N ILE A 156 1.48 -0.63 -9.54
CA ILE A 156 0.67 0.40 -10.21
C ILE A 156 -0.55 0.71 -9.35
N SER A 157 -0.79 1.99 -9.10
CA SER A 157 -2.00 2.48 -8.44
C SER A 157 -2.95 3.02 -9.51
N SER A 158 -4.14 2.44 -9.63
CA SER A 158 -5.17 2.90 -10.56
C SER A 158 -6.54 2.86 -9.88
N PRO A 159 -7.15 4.02 -9.55
CA PRO A 159 -6.63 5.38 -9.72
C PRO A 159 -5.33 5.64 -8.93
N SER A 160 -4.51 6.56 -9.43
CA SER A 160 -3.20 6.87 -8.88
C SER A 160 -3.29 7.83 -7.70
N ASN A 161 -2.54 7.53 -6.64
CA ASN A 161 -2.23 8.45 -5.55
C ASN A 161 -0.76 8.85 -5.71
N PRO A 162 -0.44 10.15 -5.92
CA PRO A 162 -1.26 11.34 -5.67
C PRO A 162 -1.92 11.97 -6.91
N THR A 163 -1.67 11.45 -8.11
CA THR A 163 -1.96 12.20 -9.34
C THR A 163 -3.43 12.19 -9.76
N GLY A 164 -4.23 11.23 -9.27
CA GLY A 164 -5.63 11.06 -9.64
C GLY A 164 -5.87 10.50 -11.05
N SER A 165 -4.80 10.25 -11.84
CA SER A 165 -4.92 9.59 -13.13
C SER A 165 -5.35 8.13 -12.98
N TYR A 166 -5.77 7.47 -14.05
CA TYR A 166 -6.09 6.04 -14.02
C TYR A 166 -5.69 5.35 -15.32
N ASN A 167 -5.43 4.06 -15.22
CA ASN A 167 -5.23 3.17 -16.35
C ASN A 167 -6.52 2.45 -16.70
N THR A 168 -6.73 2.20 -17.99
CA THR A 168 -7.81 1.32 -18.44
C THR A 168 -7.48 -0.14 -18.13
N ALA A 169 -8.50 -1.00 -18.10
CA ALA A 169 -8.27 -2.43 -17.90
C ALA A 169 -7.42 -3.06 -19.04
N GLU A 170 -7.49 -2.51 -20.25
CA GLU A 170 -6.65 -2.97 -21.36
C GLU A 170 -5.19 -2.60 -21.16
N GLU A 171 -4.92 -1.35 -20.76
CA GLU A 171 -3.56 -0.91 -20.40
C GLU A 171 -2.98 -1.80 -19.29
N THR A 172 -3.70 -1.98 -18.18
CA THR A 172 -3.21 -2.80 -17.06
C THR A 172 -2.92 -4.24 -17.46
N ARG A 173 -3.71 -4.86 -18.35
CA ARG A 173 -3.46 -6.24 -18.80
C ARG A 173 -2.17 -6.39 -19.60
N ARG A 174 -1.70 -5.34 -20.28
CA ARG A 174 -0.44 -5.38 -21.04
C ARG A 174 0.79 -5.60 -20.16
N LEU A 175 0.70 -5.41 -18.84
CA LEU A 175 1.78 -5.73 -17.89
C LEU A 175 2.03 -7.24 -17.72
N HIS A 176 1.04 -8.07 -18.06
CA HIS A 176 1.11 -9.52 -17.97
C HIS A 176 1.39 -10.22 -19.32
N ALA A 177 1.68 -9.45 -20.38
CA ALA A 177 1.89 -9.98 -21.72
C ALA A 177 3.29 -10.59 -21.92
#